data_AF-A0A0X1KMA6-F1
#
_entry.id   AF-A0A0X1KMA6-F1
#
_cell.length_a   1.000
_cell.length_b   1.000
_cell.length_c   1.000
_cell.angle_alpha   90.00
_cell.angle_beta   90.00
_cell.angle_gamma   90.00
#
_symmetry.space_group_name_H-M   'P 1'
#
loop_
_entity.id
_entity.type
_entity.pdbx_description
1 polymer ?
#
loop_
_entity_poly.entity_id
_entity_poly.type
_entity_poly.pdbx_seq_one_letter_code
_entity_poly.pdbx_strand_id
1 'polypeptide(L)'
;MKHRLKIIGVLIFLFGLVLVGTYSRPNCTGISCQVAFPVLELSSFRIKNGDSVNAYVIAFWGDCNGETYEVASDNGPVQFHQDGSIYIASRMGHFGSFYLPGCRGNLTVYAVSTYFSNITPPNITYKRAGGYFVFLNDYFLPLKEFHIEVSGPIGFKVTNWLNIFPAEDFRTYEMTYTNGTLQALDVIYQEQVEGIFVRNGTRIREMTVYDDPAAYLEFKRCTEHYNETLEACRASGSPEYQLPLGLGLMLAGIALFAYGMRF
;
A
#
# COMPACT_ATOMS: atom_id res chain seq x y z
N MET A 1 40.30 44.56 33.93
CA MET A 1 39.20 43.57 33.92
C MET A 1 38.01 43.99 33.06
N LYS A 2 37.46 45.20 33.24
CA LYS A 2 36.27 45.72 32.52
C LYS A 2 36.31 45.59 30.99
N HIS A 3 37.45 45.96 30.38
CA HIS A 3 37.59 45.92 28.92
C HIS A 3 37.58 44.51 28.34
N ARG A 4 38.12 43.53 29.08
CA ARG A 4 38.13 42.12 28.68
C ARG A 4 36.72 41.51 28.73
N LEU A 5 35.91 41.87 29.73
CA LEU A 5 34.50 41.47 29.83
C LEU A 5 33.65 41.96 28.65
N LYS A 6 33.86 43.21 28.21
CA LYS A 6 33.17 43.77 27.04
C LYS A 6 33.51 43.01 25.75
N ILE A 7 34.81 42.75 25.52
CA ILE A 7 35.27 42.02 24.33
C ILE A 7 34.74 40.58 24.32
N ILE A 8 34.76 39.90 25.47
CA ILE A 8 34.21 38.53 25.62
C ILE A 8 32.70 38.53 25.35
N GLY A 9 31.95 39.50 25.88
CA GLY A 9 30.51 39.62 25.62
C GLY A 9 30.17 39.79 24.14
N VAL A 10 30.93 40.63 23.42
CA VAL A 10 30.76 40.81 21.96
C VAL A 10 31.10 39.53 21.18
N LEU A 11 32.18 38.84 21.54
CA LEU A 11 32.56 37.59 20.88
C LEU A 11 31.50 36.50 21.08
N ILE A 12 31.02 36.30 22.31
CA ILE A 12 29.97 35.32 22.62
C ILE A 12 28.67 35.64 21.87
N PHE A 13 28.31 36.93 21.77
CA PHE A 13 27.17 37.37 20.99
C PHE A 13 27.33 37.08 19.50
N LEU A 14 28.49 37.36 18.92
CA LEU A 14 28.78 37.07 17.51
C LEU A 14 28.75 35.57 17.21
N PHE A 15 29.27 34.73 18.10
CA PHE A 15 29.15 33.26 17.98
C PHE A 15 27.69 32.81 18.01
N GLY A 16 26.88 33.36 18.92
CA GLY A 16 25.45 33.08 18.96
C GLY A 16 24.72 33.51 17.68
N LEU A 17 25.07 34.70 17.16
CA LEU A 17 24.49 35.24 15.93
C LEU A 17 24.86 34.39 14.70
N VAL A 18 26.10 33.91 14.60
CA VAL A 18 26.52 32.98 13.53
C VAL A 18 25.76 31.66 13.62
N LEU A 19 25.60 31.10 14.82
CA LEU A 19 24.85 29.84 15.01
C LEU A 19 23.37 29.98 14.64
N VAL A 20 22.72 31.09 15.00
CA VAL A 20 21.33 31.37 14.61
C VAL A 20 21.22 31.67 13.11
N GLY A 21 22.14 32.48 12.57
CA GLY A 21 22.13 32.88 11.16
C GLY A 21 22.46 31.76 10.18
N THR A 22 23.18 30.73 10.63
CA THR A 22 23.48 29.51 9.85
C THR A 22 22.52 28.36 10.17
N TYR A 23 21.54 28.56 11.05
CA TYR A 23 20.54 27.53 11.35
C TYR A 23 19.60 27.35 10.17
N SER A 24 19.58 26.13 9.62
CA SER A 24 18.65 25.72 8.57
C SER A 24 17.89 24.49 9.02
N ARG A 25 16.57 24.62 9.17
CA ARG A 25 15.69 23.48 9.47
C ARG A 25 15.43 22.71 8.19
N PRO A 26 15.62 21.38 8.15
CA PRO A 26 15.33 20.60 6.97
C PRO A 26 13.82 20.54 6.76
N ASN A 27 13.37 20.78 5.53
CA ASN A 27 11.96 20.72 5.18
C ASN A 27 11.58 19.31 4.69
N CYS A 28 11.12 18.46 5.60
CA CYS A 28 10.75 17.07 5.30
C CYS A 28 9.25 16.90 5.00
N THR A 29 8.47 17.99 4.86
CA THR A 29 7.01 17.91 4.66
C THR A 29 6.60 17.38 3.29
N GLY A 30 7.56 17.23 2.35
CA GLY A 30 7.33 16.66 1.03
C GLY A 30 7.53 15.15 0.93
N ILE A 31 7.92 14.46 2.01
CA ILE A 31 8.08 13.00 1.98
C ILE A 31 6.70 12.36 2.10
N SER A 32 6.13 11.99 0.96
CA SER A 32 4.91 11.21 0.86
C SER A 32 5.08 10.10 -0.18
N CYS A 33 4.74 8.86 0.20
CA CYS A 33 4.67 7.76 -0.76
C CYS A 33 3.37 7.89 -1.54
N GLN A 34 3.46 8.22 -2.83
CA GLN A 34 2.29 8.31 -3.69
C GLN A 34 1.68 6.93 -3.88
N VAL A 35 0.38 6.80 -3.64
CA VAL A 35 -0.31 5.51 -3.73
C VAL A 35 -0.38 5.08 -5.20
N ALA A 36 0.06 3.85 -5.49
CA ALA A 36 -0.09 3.26 -6.81
C ALA A 36 -1.53 2.75 -7.03
N PHE A 37 -2.23 3.24 -8.05
CA PHE A 37 -3.43 2.62 -8.61
C PHE A 37 -3.38 2.82 -10.13
N PRO A 38 -3.17 1.75 -10.91
CA PRO A 38 -4.19 0.72 -11.21
C PRO A 38 -3.80 -0.73 -10.82
N VAL A 39 -4.76 -1.50 -10.30
CA VAL A 39 -4.55 -2.88 -9.81
C VAL A 39 -5.76 -3.80 -10.02
N LEU A 40 -5.54 -5.11 -10.17
CA LEU A 40 -6.54 -6.17 -9.93
C LEU A 40 -6.17 -6.87 -8.62
N GLU A 41 -7.10 -6.93 -7.67
CA GLU A 41 -6.91 -7.55 -6.36
C GLU A 41 -7.99 -8.60 -6.11
N LEU A 42 -7.56 -9.81 -5.76
CA LEU A 42 -8.36 -10.91 -5.22
C LEU A 42 -7.93 -11.13 -3.78
N SER A 43 -8.71 -10.63 -2.84
CA SER A 43 -8.36 -10.71 -1.43
C SER A 43 -9.59 -10.86 -0.55
N SER A 44 -9.35 -11.27 0.70
CA SER A 44 -10.35 -11.23 1.75
C SER A 44 -10.03 -10.09 2.69
N PHE A 45 -10.99 -9.22 2.95
CA PHE A 45 -10.83 -8.13 3.92
C PHE A 45 -11.86 -8.24 5.04
N ARG A 46 -11.46 -7.79 6.23
CA ARG A 46 -12.35 -7.72 7.39
C ARG A 46 -12.99 -6.34 7.45
N ILE A 47 -14.32 -6.31 7.44
CA ILE A 47 -15.10 -5.08 7.68
C ILE A 47 -15.88 -5.22 8.98
N LYS A 48 -16.16 -4.09 9.64
CA LYS A 48 -17.16 -4.10 10.71
C LYS A 48 -18.53 -4.14 10.06
N ASN A 49 -19.49 -4.72 10.78
CA ASN A 49 -20.86 -4.77 10.29
C ASN A 49 -21.40 -3.38 10.01
N GLY A 50 -21.95 -3.21 8.82
CA GLY A 50 -22.44 -1.92 8.35
C GLY A 50 -21.35 -0.92 7.94
N ASP A 51 -20.11 -1.34 7.75
CA ASP A 51 -19.15 -0.48 7.04
C ASP A 51 -19.41 -0.53 5.53
N SER A 52 -19.18 0.59 4.86
CA SER A 52 -19.22 0.70 3.40
C SER A 52 -17.94 0.16 2.78
N VAL A 53 -18.07 -0.64 1.72
CA VAL A 53 -16.94 -1.05 0.88
C VAL A 53 -17.23 -0.83 -0.60
N ASN A 54 -16.19 -0.51 -1.36
CA ASN A 54 -16.24 -0.39 -2.82
C ASN A 54 -15.42 -1.52 -3.45
N ALA A 55 -16.09 -2.52 -4.03
CA ALA A 55 -15.45 -3.65 -4.71
C ALA A 55 -16.49 -4.49 -5.49
N TYR A 56 -16.04 -5.52 -6.22
CA TYR A 56 -16.90 -6.60 -6.66
C TYR A 56 -16.96 -7.68 -5.59
N VAL A 57 -18.11 -7.91 -4.99
CA VAL A 57 -18.25 -8.87 -3.89
C VAL A 57 -18.76 -10.22 -4.42
N ILE A 58 -18.12 -11.31 -4.02
CA ILE A 58 -18.52 -12.68 -4.40
C ILE A 58 -19.22 -13.37 -3.25
N ALA A 59 -18.67 -13.21 -2.05
CA ALA A 59 -19.18 -13.84 -0.86
C ALA A 59 -18.72 -13.09 0.39
N PHE A 60 -19.36 -13.38 1.52
CA PHE A 60 -18.84 -12.99 2.82
C PHE A 60 -19.09 -14.08 3.86
N TRP A 61 -18.28 -14.09 4.90
CA TRP A 61 -18.41 -14.94 6.08
C TRP A 61 -18.90 -14.10 7.26
N GLY A 62 -19.98 -14.54 7.90
CA GLY A 62 -20.64 -13.81 8.98
C GLY A 62 -21.76 -14.58 9.67
N ASP A 63 -22.09 -14.16 10.89
CA ASP A 63 -23.27 -14.63 11.63
C ASP A 63 -24.46 -13.72 11.30
N CYS A 64 -25.15 -14.03 10.20
CA CYS A 64 -26.27 -13.24 9.72
C CYS A 64 -27.59 -14.00 9.92
N ASN A 65 -28.68 -13.25 10.07
CA ASN A 65 -29.99 -13.84 10.30
C ASN A 65 -30.67 -14.18 8.97
N GLY A 66 -30.66 -15.46 8.57
CA GLY A 66 -31.50 -15.99 7.49
C GLY A 66 -30.74 -16.73 6.38
N GLU A 67 -31.48 -17.51 5.60
CA GLU A 67 -30.95 -18.32 4.47
C GLU A 67 -30.66 -17.50 3.22
N THR A 68 -31.34 -16.36 3.05
CA THR A 68 -31.07 -15.40 1.98
C THR A 68 -30.98 -14.00 2.58
N TYR A 69 -29.99 -13.24 2.14
CA TYR A 69 -29.66 -11.92 2.65
C TYR A 69 -29.58 -10.91 1.50
N GLU A 70 -30.37 -9.85 1.55
CA GLU A 70 -30.33 -8.80 0.54
C GLU A 70 -29.47 -7.63 1.02
N VAL A 71 -28.58 -7.18 0.15
CA VAL A 71 -27.61 -6.14 0.47
C VAL A 71 -27.74 -4.99 -0.50
N ALA A 72 -27.88 -3.78 0.06
CA ALA A 72 -28.02 -2.56 -0.72
C ALA A 72 -26.67 -2.15 -1.33
N SER A 73 -26.72 -1.72 -2.58
CA SER A 73 -25.59 -1.08 -3.26
C SER A 73 -26.07 0.07 -4.12
N ASP A 74 -25.14 0.97 -4.46
CA ASP A 74 -25.40 2.08 -5.39
C ASP A 74 -25.89 1.60 -6.77
N ASN A 75 -25.58 0.36 -7.15
CA ASN A 75 -25.98 -0.27 -8.43
C ASN A 75 -27.19 -1.21 -8.27
N GLY A 76 -27.95 -1.06 -7.19
CA GLY A 76 -29.14 -1.86 -6.86
C GLY A 76 -28.86 -3.01 -5.89
N PRO A 77 -29.91 -3.64 -5.34
CA PRO A 77 -29.77 -4.69 -4.36
C PRO A 77 -29.13 -5.96 -4.96
N VAL A 78 -28.44 -6.71 -4.09
CA VAL A 78 -27.80 -7.99 -4.40
C VAL A 78 -28.27 -9.00 -3.38
N GLN A 79 -28.73 -10.15 -3.86
CA GLN A 79 -29.14 -11.24 -2.98
C GLN A 79 -27.97 -12.19 -2.77
N PHE A 80 -27.80 -12.61 -1.52
CA PHE A 80 -26.83 -13.59 -1.11
C PHE A 80 -27.55 -14.80 -0.55
N HIS A 81 -27.19 -15.99 -1.01
CA HIS A 81 -27.73 -17.23 -0.48
C HIS A 81 -26.71 -17.88 0.46
N GLN A 82 -27.20 -18.43 1.56
CA GLN A 82 -26.38 -19.09 2.55
C GLN A 82 -25.94 -20.47 2.06
N ASP A 83 -24.63 -20.71 2.06
CA ASP A 83 -24.01 -22.02 1.87
C ASP A 83 -23.12 -22.33 3.10
N GLY A 84 -23.70 -23.04 4.05
CA GLY A 84 -23.10 -23.28 5.35
C GLY A 84 -22.90 -21.98 6.15
N SER A 85 -21.64 -21.58 6.34
CA SER A 85 -21.29 -20.35 7.09
C SER A 85 -20.90 -19.19 6.17
N ILE A 86 -21.08 -19.33 4.86
CA ILE A 86 -20.73 -18.31 3.86
C ILE A 86 -22.00 -17.90 3.14
N TYR A 87 -22.11 -16.62 2.84
CA TYR A 87 -23.15 -16.04 2.02
C TYR A 87 -22.58 -15.76 0.64
N ILE A 88 -23.13 -16.39 -0.40
CA ILE A 88 -22.65 -16.30 -1.78
C ILE A 88 -23.59 -15.41 -2.57
N ALA A 89 -23.04 -14.42 -3.29
CA ALA A 89 -23.81 -13.52 -4.12
C ALA A 89 -24.47 -14.28 -5.28
N SER A 90 -25.73 -13.94 -5.59
CA SER A 90 -26.45 -14.46 -6.76
C SER A 90 -25.82 -14.03 -8.08
N ARG A 91 -25.03 -12.94 -8.06
CA ARG A 91 -24.24 -12.43 -9.18
C ARG A 91 -23.02 -11.67 -8.67
N MET A 92 -21.91 -11.76 -9.39
CA MET A 92 -20.75 -10.88 -9.19
C MET A 92 -20.98 -9.56 -9.93
N GLY A 93 -20.76 -8.42 -9.28
CA GLY A 93 -20.94 -7.09 -9.88
C GLY A 93 -20.20 -6.01 -9.10
N HIS A 94 -19.93 -4.86 -9.75
CA HIS A 94 -19.29 -3.72 -9.09
C HIS A 94 -20.29 -3.04 -8.17
N PHE A 95 -19.90 -2.80 -6.92
CA PHE A 95 -20.72 -2.07 -5.97
C PHE A 95 -19.94 -0.82 -5.53
N GLY A 96 -20.31 0.34 -6.07
CA GLY A 96 -19.61 1.61 -5.79
C GLY A 96 -19.54 1.93 -4.30
N SER A 97 -20.62 1.67 -3.58
CA SER A 97 -20.65 1.49 -2.14
C SER A 97 -21.62 0.36 -1.82
N PHE A 98 -21.18 -0.55 -0.95
CA PHE A 98 -21.93 -1.70 -0.51
C PHE A 98 -21.97 -1.72 1.01
N TYR A 99 -23.17 -1.83 1.58
CA TYR A 99 -23.40 -1.82 3.02
C TYR A 99 -24.01 -3.15 3.43
N LEU A 100 -23.38 -3.90 4.34
CA LEU A 100 -23.85 -5.21 4.83
C LEU A 100 -24.64 -5.07 6.16
N PRO A 101 -25.97 -4.86 6.14
CA PRO A 101 -26.77 -4.81 7.35
C PRO A 101 -26.84 -6.17 8.06
N GLY A 102 -27.42 -6.20 9.27
CA GLY A 102 -28.07 -7.38 9.86
C GLY A 102 -27.23 -8.61 10.20
N CYS A 103 -25.92 -8.57 9.97
CA CYS A 103 -25.00 -9.54 10.53
C CYS A 103 -24.58 -9.15 11.96
N ARG A 104 -24.05 -10.09 12.74
CA ARG A 104 -23.43 -9.88 14.06
C ARG A 104 -21.92 -10.16 13.99
N GLY A 105 -21.11 -9.30 14.63
CA GLY A 105 -19.64 -9.45 14.68
C GLY A 105 -18.86 -8.64 13.64
N ASN A 106 -17.72 -9.18 13.19
CA ASN A 106 -16.94 -8.66 12.07
C ASN A 106 -17.14 -9.59 10.88
N LEU A 107 -17.32 -9.04 9.68
CA LEU A 107 -17.48 -9.82 8.46
C LEU A 107 -16.16 -9.94 7.73
N THR A 108 -15.91 -11.13 7.18
CA THR A 108 -14.88 -11.27 6.16
C THR A 108 -15.56 -11.25 4.81
N VAL A 109 -15.25 -10.25 4.01
CA VAL A 109 -15.77 -10.15 2.64
C VAL A 109 -14.69 -10.65 1.69
N TYR A 110 -15.12 -11.46 0.73
CA TYR A 110 -14.31 -11.93 -0.38
C TYR A 110 -14.65 -11.10 -1.60
N ALA A 111 -13.68 -10.34 -2.09
CA ALA A 111 -13.91 -9.41 -3.16
C ALA A 111 -12.86 -9.52 -4.26
N VAL A 112 -13.26 -8.97 -5.39
CA VAL A 112 -12.42 -8.67 -6.54
C VAL A 112 -12.46 -7.17 -6.72
N SER A 113 -11.33 -6.51 -6.57
CA SER A 113 -11.21 -5.09 -6.89
C SER A 113 -10.51 -4.98 -8.23
N THR A 114 -11.13 -4.35 -9.22
CA THR A 114 -10.47 -4.06 -10.49
C THR A 114 -10.54 -2.57 -10.76
N TYR A 115 -9.36 -1.96 -10.82
CA TYR A 115 -9.18 -0.54 -11.14
C TYR A 115 -8.75 -0.33 -12.60
N PHE A 116 -8.55 -1.43 -13.34
CA PHE A 116 -8.22 -1.38 -14.75
C PHE A 116 -9.45 -0.99 -15.56
N SER A 117 -9.41 0.19 -16.19
CA SER A 117 -10.43 0.58 -17.15
C SER A 117 -10.44 -0.39 -18.34
N ASN A 118 -11.62 -0.87 -18.73
CA ASN A 118 -11.84 -1.77 -19.87
C ASN A 118 -11.40 -3.24 -19.69
N ILE A 119 -11.08 -3.69 -18.48
CA ILE A 119 -10.89 -5.11 -18.20
C ILE A 119 -12.17 -5.70 -17.63
N THR A 120 -12.66 -6.77 -18.26
CA THR A 120 -13.79 -7.54 -17.72
C THR A 120 -13.36 -8.22 -16.42
N PRO A 121 -14.14 -8.12 -15.33
CA PRO A 121 -13.86 -8.85 -14.11
C PRO A 121 -13.72 -10.36 -14.35
N PRO A 122 -12.82 -11.06 -13.64
CA PRO A 122 -12.63 -12.48 -13.82
C PRO A 122 -13.85 -13.26 -13.34
N ASN A 123 -14.31 -14.24 -14.13
CA ASN A 123 -15.41 -15.11 -13.70
C ASN A 123 -14.89 -16.13 -12.68
N ILE A 124 -15.11 -15.85 -11.41
CA ILE A 124 -14.61 -16.66 -10.30
C ILE A 124 -15.70 -16.97 -9.29
N THR A 125 -15.48 -18.02 -8.51
CA THR A 125 -16.29 -18.36 -7.34
C THR A 125 -15.38 -18.53 -6.12
N TYR A 126 -15.92 -18.34 -4.92
CA TYR A 126 -15.20 -18.63 -3.69
C TYR A 126 -15.58 -20.00 -3.15
N LYS A 127 -14.60 -20.90 -2.99
CA LYS A 127 -14.81 -22.21 -2.36
C LYS A 127 -14.34 -22.19 -0.92
N ARG A 128 -15.30 -22.43 0.00
CA ARG A 128 -15.05 -22.60 1.44
C ARG A 128 -13.98 -23.65 1.72
N ALA A 129 -14.05 -24.79 1.03
CA ALA A 129 -13.11 -25.88 1.18
C ALA A 129 -11.72 -25.43 0.66
N GLY A 130 -10.85 -25.02 1.58
CA GLY A 130 -9.51 -24.51 1.30
C GLY A 130 -9.41 -22.97 1.26
N GLY A 131 -10.54 -22.27 1.18
CA GLY A 131 -10.61 -20.82 1.18
C GLY A 131 -9.90 -20.20 -0.02
N TYR A 132 -10.34 -20.57 -1.23
CA TYR A 132 -9.74 -20.15 -2.49
C TYR A 132 -10.78 -19.53 -3.43
N PHE A 133 -10.35 -18.53 -4.19
CA PHE A 133 -10.96 -18.11 -5.43
C PHE A 133 -10.66 -19.14 -6.52
N VAL A 134 -11.69 -19.58 -7.24
CA VAL A 134 -11.56 -20.55 -8.33
C VAL A 134 -12.00 -19.90 -9.62
N PHE A 135 -11.09 -19.85 -10.59
CA PHE A 135 -11.37 -19.36 -11.93
C PHE A 135 -12.24 -20.36 -12.68
N LEU A 136 -13.43 -19.93 -13.07
CA LEU A 136 -14.40 -20.79 -13.77
C LEU A 136 -14.10 -20.91 -15.26
N ASN A 137 -13.48 -19.88 -15.83
CA ASN A 137 -13.03 -19.81 -17.22
C ASN A 137 -11.56 -19.37 -17.26
N ASP A 138 -10.93 -19.57 -18.41
CA ASP A 138 -9.64 -18.93 -18.70
C ASP A 138 -9.80 -17.42 -18.61
N TYR A 139 -8.82 -16.76 -17.99
CA TYR A 139 -8.82 -15.32 -17.78
C TYR A 139 -7.52 -14.71 -18.26
N PHE A 140 -7.64 -13.66 -19.06
CA PHE A 140 -6.51 -13.01 -19.69
C PHE A 140 -6.46 -11.53 -19.32
N LEU A 141 -5.29 -11.09 -18.87
CA LEU A 141 -4.97 -9.69 -18.56
C LEU A 141 -3.94 -9.19 -19.59
N PRO A 142 -4.35 -8.38 -20.58
CA PRO A 142 -3.47 -7.84 -21.63
C PRO A 142 -2.62 -6.66 -21.11
N LEU A 143 -1.72 -6.94 -20.16
CA LEU A 143 -0.84 -5.94 -19.58
C LEU A 143 0.51 -5.94 -20.29
N LYS A 144 0.98 -4.74 -20.66
CA LYS A 144 2.28 -4.54 -21.32
C LYS A 144 3.45 -4.67 -20.35
N GLU A 145 3.24 -4.19 -19.15
CA GLU A 145 4.13 -4.33 -18.00
C GLU A 145 3.26 -4.69 -16.82
N PHE A 146 3.80 -5.44 -15.86
CA PHE A 146 3.05 -5.77 -14.66
C PHE A 146 3.94 -6.19 -13.52
N HIS A 147 3.44 -5.97 -12.30
CA HIS A 147 3.91 -6.66 -11.11
C HIS A 147 2.77 -7.53 -10.59
N ILE A 148 3.04 -8.79 -10.27
CA ILE A 148 2.06 -9.71 -9.72
C ILE A 148 2.60 -10.40 -8.48
N GLU A 149 1.79 -10.36 -7.43
CA GLU A 149 1.92 -11.21 -6.25
C GLU A 149 0.74 -12.18 -6.24
N VAL A 150 1.01 -13.48 -6.18
CA VAL A 150 -0.04 -14.49 -6.24
C VAL A 150 0.29 -15.66 -5.32
N SER A 151 -0.70 -16.12 -4.56
CA SER A 151 -0.58 -17.28 -3.69
C SER A 151 -1.73 -18.26 -3.90
N GLY A 152 -1.44 -19.55 -3.73
CA GLY A 152 -2.42 -20.62 -3.88
C GLY A 152 -1.78 -21.93 -4.33
N PRO A 153 -2.56 -23.00 -4.51
CA PRO A 153 -2.08 -24.22 -5.14
C PRO A 153 -1.96 -24.02 -6.65
N ILE A 154 -0.91 -23.31 -7.05
CA ILE A 154 -0.66 -22.82 -8.41
C ILE A 154 0.75 -23.15 -8.87
N GLY A 155 0.90 -23.33 -10.18
CA GLY A 155 2.18 -23.32 -10.87
C GLY A 155 2.20 -22.18 -11.88
N PHE A 156 3.40 -21.86 -12.38
CA PHE A 156 3.54 -20.93 -13.49
C PHE A 156 4.44 -21.48 -14.59
N LYS A 157 4.22 -21.00 -15.81
CA LYS A 157 5.09 -21.24 -16.96
C LYS A 157 5.15 -19.99 -17.82
N VAL A 158 6.35 -19.67 -18.27
CA VAL A 158 6.59 -18.57 -19.20
C VAL A 158 6.58 -19.13 -20.63
N THR A 159 5.80 -18.49 -21.48
CA THR A 159 5.79 -18.62 -22.94
C THR A 159 5.57 -17.19 -23.48
N ASN A 160 4.82 -17.04 -24.59
CA ASN A 160 4.24 -15.75 -25.00
C ASN A 160 3.34 -15.07 -23.93
N TRP A 161 3.05 -15.77 -22.82
CA TRP A 161 2.21 -15.32 -21.73
C TRP A 161 2.84 -15.77 -20.41
N LEU A 162 2.60 -15.04 -19.32
CA LEU A 162 2.77 -15.58 -17.98
C LEU A 162 1.56 -16.46 -17.67
N ASN A 163 1.72 -17.78 -17.86
CA ASN A 163 0.65 -18.74 -17.61
C ASN A 163 0.63 -19.13 -16.13
N ILE A 164 -0.45 -18.85 -15.43
CA ILE A 164 -0.75 -19.37 -14.09
C ILE A 164 -1.72 -20.52 -14.26
N PHE A 165 -1.39 -21.69 -13.71
CA PHE A 165 -2.16 -22.91 -13.89
C PHE A 165 -2.37 -23.66 -12.57
N PRO A 166 -3.39 -24.54 -12.49
CA PRO A 166 -3.66 -25.31 -11.29
C PRO A 166 -2.48 -26.21 -10.92
N ALA A 167 -2.09 -26.21 -9.65
CA ALA A 167 -1.16 -27.17 -9.08
C ALA A 167 -1.75 -27.82 -7.83
N GLU A 168 -1.02 -28.80 -7.29
CA GLU A 168 -1.36 -29.44 -6.01
C GLU A 168 -0.74 -28.69 -4.84
N ASP A 169 0.54 -28.32 -4.97
CA ASP A 169 1.30 -27.65 -3.92
C ASP A 169 0.91 -26.18 -3.79
N PHE A 170 0.69 -25.74 -2.54
CA PHE A 170 0.56 -24.33 -2.22
C PHE A 170 1.89 -23.61 -2.41
N ARG A 171 1.88 -22.53 -3.19
CA ARG A 171 3.05 -21.70 -3.48
C ARG A 171 2.67 -20.23 -3.48
N THR A 172 3.65 -19.39 -3.19
CA THR A 172 3.57 -17.94 -3.32
C THR A 172 4.61 -17.52 -4.34
N TYR A 173 4.19 -16.71 -5.30
CA TYR A 173 5.03 -16.20 -6.37
C TYR A 173 4.92 -14.69 -6.45
N GLU A 174 6.06 -14.04 -6.57
CA GLU A 174 6.21 -12.62 -6.91
C GLU A 174 6.93 -12.56 -8.26
N MET A 175 6.33 -11.87 -9.23
CA MET A 175 6.84 -11.81 -10.59
C MET A 175 6.67 -10.40 -11.15
N THR A 176 7.71 -9.90 -11.81
CA THR A 176 7.73 -8.55 -12.39
C THR A 176 8.11 -8.62 -13.85
N TYR A 177 7.25 -8.10 -14.73
CA TYR A 177 7.52 -7.92 -16.14
C TYR A 177 7.66 -6.45 -16.49
N THR A 178 8.83 -6.05 -16.96
CA THR A 178 9.09 -4.69 -17.44
C THR A 178 10.13 -4.72 -18.56
N ASN A 179 9.99 -3.85 -19.56
CA ASN A 179 10.96 -3.67 -20.63
C ASN A 179 11.41 -4.98 -21.31
N GLY A 180 10.47 -5.91 -21.55
CA GLY A 180 10.76 -7.17 -22.22
C GLY A 180 11.41 -8.25 -21.35
N THR A 181 11.58 -8.00 -20.05
CA THR A 181 12.21 -8.94 -19.11
C THR A 181 11.22 -9.33 -18.02
N LEU A 182 11.03 -10.63 -17.81
CA LEU A 182 10.24 -11.18 -16.71
C LEU A 182 11.21 -11.72 -15.65
N GLN A 183 11.17 -11.13 -14.46
CA GLN A 183 11.82 -11.66 -13.28
C GLN A 183 10.78 -12.44 -12.47
N ALA A 184 11.05 -13.72 -12.23
CA ALA A 184 10.21 -14.59 -11.42
C ALA A 184 11.11 -15.42 -10.50
N LEU A 185 10.98 -15.21 -9.19
CA LEU A 185 11.92 -15.77 -8.21
C LEU A 185 13.37 -15.35 -8.55
N ASP A 186 14.31 -16.29 -8.52
CA ASP A 186 15.72 -16.09 -8.88
C ASP A 186 16.00 -16.26 -10.39
N VAL A 187 14.96 -16.42 -11.22
CA VAL A 187 15.09 -16.69 -12.66
C VAL A 187 14.67 -15.47 -13.48
N ILE A 188 15.47 -15.17 -14.50
CA ILE A 188 15.22 -14.10 -15.47
C ILE A 188 14.84 -14.75 -16.81
N TYR A 189 13.67 -14.38 -17.32
CA TYR A 189 13.18 -14.78 -18.64
C TYR A 189 13.23 -13.58 -19.58
N GLN A 190 13.85 -13.77 -20.75
CA GLN A 190 13.95 -12.78 -21.82
C GLN A 190 12.97 -13.09 -22.95
N GLU A 191 11.73 -13.41 -22.58
CA GLU A 191 10.65 -13.69 -23.53
C GLU A 191 9.70 -12.49 -23.62
N GLN A 192 9.14 -12.27 -24.81
CA GLN A 192 8.09 -11.28 -24.98
C GLN A 192 6.78 -11.86 -24.44
N VAL A 193 6.30 -11.27 -23.34
CA VAL A 193 5.08 -11.66 -22.65
C VAL A 193 3.99 -10.65 -23.02
N GLU A 194 2.89 -11.14 -23.58
CA GLU A 194 1.75 -10.33 -24.00
C GLU A 194 0.74 -10.06 -22.88
N GLY A 195 0.96 -10.67 -21.70
CA GLY A 195 0.17 -10.45 -20.49
C GLY A 195 0.14 -11.66 -19.56
N ILE A 196 -0.83 -11.67 -18.65
CA ILE A 196 -1.03 -12.74 -17.66
C ILE A 196 -2.22 -13.59 -18.10
N PHE A 197 -2.02 -14.91 -18.14
CA PHE A 197 -3.06 -15.88 -18.49
C PHE A 197 -3.30 -16.83 -17.33
N VAL A 198 -4.48 -16.74 -16.70
CA VAL A 198 -4.89 -17.62 -15.61
C VAL A 198 -5.80 -18.70 -16.18
N ARG A 199 -5.38 -19.97 -16.07
CA ARG A 199 -6.16 -21.10 -16.61
C ARG A 199 -7.40 -21.39 -15.78
N ASN A 200 -8.42 -21.93 -16.44
CA ASN A 200 -9.60 -22.46 -15.77
C ASN A 200 -9.24 -23.48 -14.67
N GLY A 201 -10.03 -23.49 -13.60
CA GLY A 201 -9.80 -24.34 -12.44
C GLY A 201 -8.65 -23.89 -11.52
N THR A 202 -7.91 -22.83 -11.86
CA THR A 202 -6.85 -22.30 -11.00
C THR A 202 -7.44 -21.83 -9.68
N ARG A 203 -6.82 -22.25 -8.58
CA ARG A 203 -7.24 -21.95 -7.21
C ARG A 203 -6.26 -20.95 -6.62
N ILE A 204 -6.73 -19.74 -6.39
CA ILE A 204 -5.95 -18.61 -5.90
C ILE A 204 -6.43 -18.28 -4.49
N ARG A 205 -5.52 -18.15 -3.54
CA ARG A 205 -5.79 -17.67 -2.19
C ARG A 205 -5.85 -16.14 -2.20
N GLU A 206 -4.85 -15.54 -2.81
CA GLU A 206 -4.69 -14.10 -2.94
C GLU A 206 -3.95 -13.78 -4.24
N MET A 207 -4.35 -12.73 -4.94
CA MET A 207 -3.69 -12.27 -6.15
C MET A 207 -3.81 -10.78 -6.29
N THR A 208 -2.69 -10.10 -6.50
CA THR A 208 -2.63 -8.67 -6.72
C THR A 208 -1.78 -8.41 -7.95
N VAL A 209 -2.32 -7.67 -8.92
CA VAL A 209 -1.65 -7.34 -10.19
C VAL A 209 -1.66 -5.85 -10.38
N TYR A 210 -0.49 -5.23 -10.52
CA TYR A 210 -0.31 -3.84 -10.89
C TYR A 210 0.11 -3.75 -12.35
N ASP A 211 -0.42 -2.81 -13.13
CA ASP A 211 -0.04 -2.57 -14.53
C ASP A 211 1.11 -1.57 -14.71
N ASP A 212 1.46 -0.82 -13.66
CA ASP A 212 2.66 0.01 -13.57
C ASP A 212 3.58 -0.54 -12.46
N PRO A 213 4.45 -1.53 -12.79
CA PRO A 213 5.37 -2.10 -11.82
C PRO A 213 6.35 -1.05 -11.27
N ALA A 214 6.72 -0.03 -12.06
CA ALA A 214 7.67 0.98 -11.62
C ALA A 214 7.07 1.84 -10.50
N ALA A 215 5.85 2.36 -10.70
CA ALA A 215 5.15 3.13 -9.68
C ALA A 215 4.88 2.29 -8.42
N TYR A 216 4.49 1.03 -8.57
CA TYR A 216 4.29 0.13 -7.42
C TYR A 216 5.59 -0.09 -6.64
N LEU A 217 6.69 -0.42 -7.32
CA LEU A 217 7.97 -0.70 -6.65
C LEU A 217 8.55 0.56 -6.00
N GLU A 218 8.36 1.74 -6.58
CA GLU A 218 8.71 3.01 -5.96
C GLU A 218 7.89 3.24 -4.69
N PHE A 219 6.57 3.02 -4.76
CA PHE A 219 5.69 3.12 -3.59
C PHE A 219 6.08 2.13 -2.48
N LYS A 220 6.32 0.86 -2.82
CA LYS A 220 6.76 -0.20 -1.89
C LYS A 220 8.06 0.20 -1.20
N ARG A 221 9.08 0.57 -1.97
CA ARG A 221 10.37 1.03 -1.45
C ARG A 221 10.22 2.27 -0.55
N CYS A 222 9.43 3.25 -0.98
CA CYS A 222 9.18 4.45 -0.19
C CYS A 222 8.55 4.10 1.17
N THR A 223 7.59 3.19 1.17
CA THR A 223 6.87 2.78 2.39
C THR A 223 7.77 2.00 3.34
N GLU A 224 8.56 1.05 2.82
CA GLU A 224 9.50 0.23 3.60
C GLU A 224 10.62 1.09 4.22
N HIS A 225 11.17 2.03 3.46
CA HIS A 225 12.28 2.89 3.88
C HIS A 225 11.84 4.30 4.31
N TYR A 226 10.57 4.48 4.66
CA TYR A 226 10.01 5.79 5.00
C TYR A 226 10.75 6.41 6.19
N ASN A 227 10.93 5.64 7.27
CA ASN A 227 11.60 6.12 8.48
C ASN A 227 13.07 6.47 8.23
N GLU A 228 13.78 5.66 7.44
CA GLU A 228 15.17 5.92 7.06
C GLU A 228 15.29 7.20 6.23
N THR A 229 14.38 7.40 5.28
CA THR A 229 14.32 8.60 4.44
C THR A 229 13.98 9.84 5.28
N LEU A 230 13.06 9.70 6.24
CA LEU A 230 12.67 10.77 7.16
C LEU A 230 13.81 11.13 8.11
N GLU A 231 14.53 10.16 8.65
CA GLU A 231 15.69 10.36 9.51
C GLU A 231 16.85 11.00 8.77
N ALA A 232 17.16 10.54 7.55
CA ALA A 232 18.17 11.17 6.69
C ALA A 232 17.81 12.63 6.38
N CYS A 233 16.54 12.92 6.09
CA CYS A 233 16.07 14.30 5.90
C CYS A 233 16.23 15.13 7.17
N ARG A 234 15.84 14.62 8.34
CA ARG A 234 16.02 15.31 9.63
C ARG A 234 17.50 15.56 9.95
N ALA A 235 18.38 14.63 9.61
CA ALA A 235 19.83 14.75 9.80
C ALA A 235 20.51 15.70 8.81
N SER A 236 19.89 16.01 7.67
CA SER A 236 20.45 16.90 6.63
C SER A 236 20.47 18.38 7.02
N GLY A 237 19.72 18.77 8.06
CA GLY A 237 19.66 20.14 8.55
C GLY A 237 20.58 20.42 9.73
N SER A 238 20.54 21.66 10.21
CA SER A 238 21.26 22.05 11.42
C SER A 238 20.74 21.28 12.64
N PRO A 239 21.62 20.86 13.57
CA PRO A 239 21.20 20.16 14.78
C PRO A 239 20.17 20.96 15.57
N GLU A 240 19.18 20.28 16.15
CA GLU A 240 18.07 20.93 16.88
C GLU A 240 18.55 21.83 18.04
N TYR A 241 19.72 21.52 18.61
CA TYR A 241 20.32 22.33 19.68
C TYR A 241 20.99 23.62 19.18
N GLN A 242 21.27 23.77 17.88
CA GLN A 242 22.03 24.92 17.34
C GLN A 242 21.26 26.25 17.54
N LEU A 243 19.95 26.25 17.29
CA LEU A 243 19.11 27.43 17.48
C LEU A 243 18.98 27.87 18.96
N PRO A 244 18.58 27.00 19.92
CA PRO A 244 18.50 27.37 21.32
C PRO A 244 19.87 27.70 21.94
N LEU A 245 20.94 27.01 21.51
CA LEU A 245 22.31 27.34 21.93
C LEU A 245 22.74 28.72 21.41
N GLY A 246 22.46 29.01 20.14
CA GLY A 246 22.77 30.30 19.53
C GLY A 246 22.04 31.46 20.23
N LEU A 247 20.74 31.30 20.50
CA LEU A 247 19.95 32.27 21.27
C LEU A 247 20.48 32.43 22.71
N GLY A 248 20.82 31.32 23.38
CA GLY A 248 21.40 31.34 24.72
C GLY A 248 22.73 32.10 24.77
N LEU A 249 23.60 31.89 23.79
CA LEU A 249 24.87 32.61 23.67
C LEU A 249 24.66 34.09 23.39
N MET A 250 23.70 34.47 22.54
CA MET A 250 23.37 35.89 22.31
C MET A 250 22.95 36.58 23.61
N LEU A 251 22.06 35.96 24.39
CA LEU A 251 21.60 36.49 25.68
C LEU A 251 22.75 36.60 26.70
N ALA A 252 23.60 35.57 26.80
CA ALA A 252 24.77 35.58 27.67
C ALA A 252 25.79 36.67 27.28
N GLY A 253 26.01 36.86 25.97
CA GLY A 253 26.87 37.91 25.44
C GLY A 253 26.39 39.32 25.80
N ILE A 254 25.09 39.59 25.66
CA ILE A 254 24.46 40.86 26.06
C ILE A 254 24.63 41.11 27.57
N ALA A 255 24.37 40.09 28.41
CA ALA A 255 24.49 40.20 29.85
C ALA A 255 25.94 40.52 30.29
N LEU A 256 26.93 39.83 29.72
CA LEU A 256 28.34 40.05 30.00
C LEU A 256 28.82 41.43 29.54
N PHE A 257 28.36 41.87 28.37
CA PHE A 257 28.66 43.21 27.86
C PHE A 257 28.09 44.31 28.77
N ALA A 258 26.81 44.21 29.14
CA ALA A 258 26.14 45.15 30.03
C ALA A 258 26.79 45.19 31.42
N TYR A 259 27.16 44.02 31.97
CA TYR A 259 27.87 43.93 33.25
C TYR A 259 29.23 44.62 33.19
N GLY A 260 30.00 44.42 32.10
CA GLY A 260 31.28 45.08 31.87
C GLY A 260 31.17 46.59 31.58
N MET A 261 29.98 47.12 31.28
CA MET A 261 29.72 48.57 31.18
C MET A 261 29.35 49.20 32.52
N ARG A 262 28.64 48.46 33.39
CA ARG A 262 28.12 48.96 34.66
C ARG A 262 29.16 48.94 35.79
N PHE A 263 30.10 48.01 35.74
CA PHE A 263 31.20 47.85 36.70
C PHE A 263 32.57 48.04 36.08
#